data_AF-A0AA86TDE0-F1
#
_entry.id   AF-A0AA86TDE0-F1
#
_cell.length_a   1.000
_cell.length_b   1.000
_cell.length_c   1.000
_cell.angle_alpha   90.00
_cell.angle_beta   90.00
_cell.angle_gamma   90.00
#
_symmetry.space_group_name_H-M   'P 1'
#
loop_
_entity.id
_entity.type
_entity.pdbx_description
1 polymer ?
#
loop_
_entity_poly.entity_id
_entity_poly.type
_entity_poly.pdbx_seq_one_letter_code
_entity_poly.pdbx_strand_id
1 'polypeptide(L)'
;MDLPPEIDRYIKESIDHILGLPVSDQTLVTKLQASEESQRRLHDHRLFLLAKLKQKDDLIELARNEATMNAQAMKKFVEENQKLAAECERLVEQCAKLERECALYDHDREALMEFGNEADERAQVAQARARELERDLYLLEHHLIKYKQQKESVDSSSETLDEEKLLDSLLVTVTTADESSTFAFLNANSENEHCHKLLTTWNCLKPSTQRVLRLIAEVKSLENDKENLRVNLHRAEEEVKLLFEENSVLDKENKRLKKRCMERSHSGSVGKHSHGHSHSGSASAKSNKRKSNRKTESPMARKIDFEDVIDSARTPFSPLENKLSQLQHE
;
A
#
# COMPACT_ATOMS: atom_id res chain seq x y z
N MET A 1 50.22 -95.00 43.39
CA MET A 1 49.41 -95.08 42.17
C MET A 1 50.41 -95.14 41.05
N ASP A 2 50.75 -96.35 40.64
CA ASP A 2 51.85 -96.57 39.72
C ASP A 2 51.40 -96.20 38.31
N LEU A 3 52.17 -95.34 37.66
CA LEU A 3 51.92 -94.95 36.29
C LEU A 3 52.11 -96.18 35.38
N PRO A 4 51.36 -96.27 34.27
CA PRO A 4 51.59 -97.30 33.26
C PRO A 4 53.08 -97.34 32.85
N PRO A 5 53.68 -98.54 32.72
CA PRO A 5 55.11 -98.70 32.48
C PRO A 5 55.60 -98.09 31.16
N GLU A 6 54.71 -97.86 30.19
CA GLU A 6 55.05 -97.05 29.00
C GLU A 6 55.21 -95.56 29.31
N ILE A 7 54.36 -95.02 30.18
CA ILE A 7 54.35 -93.59 30.54
C ILE A 7 55.53 -93.27 31.46
N ASP A 8 55.79 -94.14 32.45
CA ASP A 8 56.92 -93.98 33.37
C ASP A 8 58.28 -94.01 32.63
N ARG A 9 58.42 -94.94 31.68
CA ARG A 9 59.60 -95.02 30.79
C ARG A 9 59.72 -93.81 29.86
N TYR A 10 58.62 -93.33 29.28
CA TYR A 10 58.63 -92.13 28.46
C TYR A 10 59.03 -90.87 29.26
N ILE A 11 58.56 -90.76 30.52
CA ILE A 11 58.93 -89.67 31.43
C ILE A 11 60.42 -89.75 31.78
N LYS A 12 60.91 -90.93 32.19
CA LYS A 12 62.33 -91.17 32.50
C LYS A 12 63.23 -90.82 31.31
N GLU A 13 62.91 -91.35 30.13
CA GLU A 13 63.67 -91.07 28.90
C GLU A 13 63.55 -89.61 28.44
N SER A 14 62.48 -88.92 28.82
CA SER A 14 62.36 -87.47 28.60
C SER A 14 63.22 -86.64 29.53
N ILE A 15 63.37 -87.07 30.79
CA ILE A 15 64.28 -86.45 31.76
C ILE A 15 65.73 -86.71 31.34
N ASP A 16 66.07 -87.95 30.97
CA ASP A 16 67.38 -88.34 30.47
C ASP A 16 67.78 -87.51 29.22
N HIS A 17 66.84 -87.27 28.30
CA HIS A 17 67.06 -86.39 27.15
C HIS A 17 67.42 -84.95 27.54
N ILE A 18 66.72 -84.37 28.52
CA ILE A 18 66.96 -83.01 29.00
C ILE A 18 68.33 -82.91 29.71
N LEU A 19 68.76 -83.99 30.37
CA LEU A 19 70.06 -84.09 31.03
C LEU A 19 71.21 -84.44 30.07
N GLY A 20 70.95 -84.59 28.77
CA GLY A 20 71.95 -84.89 27.74
C GLY A 20 72.39 -86.35 27.70
N LEU A 21 71.64 -87.26 28.34
CA LEU A 21 71.90 -88.70 28.33
C LEU A 21 71.31 -89.35 27.07
N PRO A 22 71.89 -90.46 26.59
CA PRO A 22 71.41 -91.16 25.41
C PRO A 22 70.00 -91.71 25.65
N VAL A 23 69.10 -91.43 24.72
CA VAL A 23 67.68 -91.82 24.75
C VAL A 23 67.47 -92.95 23.76
N SER A 24 66.44 -93.78 23.97
CA SER A 24 66.10 -94.82 23.01
C SER A 24 65.60 -94.22 21.69
N ASP A 25 65.94 -94.88 20.58
CA ASP A 25 65.45 -94.50 19.23
C ASP A 25 63.92 -94.50 19.17
N GLN A 26 63.28 -95.42 19.90
CA GLN A 26 61.83 -95.54 19.97
C GLN A 26 61.18 -94.27 20.55
N THR A 27 61.74 -93.69 21.61
CA THR A 27 61.22 -92.45 22.22
C THR A 27 61.46 -91.23 21.33
N LEU A 28 62.59 -91.16 20.63
CA LEU A 28 62.87 -90.10 19.65
C LEU A 28 61.87 -90.14 18.49
N VAL A 29 61.62 -91.31 17.92
CA VAL A 29 60.63 -91.50 16.84
C VAL A 29 59.22 -91.11 17.30
N THR A 30 58.83 -91.50 18.52
CA THR A 30 57.50 -91.17 19.06
C THR A 30 57.34 -89.66 19.25
N LYS A 31 58.37 -88.96 19.76
CA LYS A 31 58.37 -87.49 19.91
C LYS A 31 58.33 -86.78 18.57
N LEU A 32 59.08 -87.28 17.58
CA LEU A 32 59.07 -86.74 16.21
C LEU A 32 57.67 -86.85 15.60
N GLN A 33 57.04 -88.03 15.68
CA GLN A 33 55.67 -88.25 15.18
C GLN A 33 54.65 -87.34 15.87
N ALA A 34 54.70 -87.23 17.21
CA ALA A 34 53.82 -86.35 17.96
C ALA A 34 54.02 -84.86 17.59
N SER A 35 55.27 -84.44 17.39
CA SER A 35 55.60 -83.09 16.92
C SER A 35 55.05 -82.84 15.51
N GLU A 36 55.29 -83.75 14.56
CA GLU A 36 54.78 -83.65 13.19
C GLU A 36 53.25 -83.62 13.12
N GLU A 37 52.58 -84.42 13.96
CA GLU A 37 51.12 -84.40 14.05
C GLU A 37 50.61 -83.09 14.64
N SER A 38 51.26 -82.57 15.69
CA SER A 38 50.92 -81.25 16.25
C SER A 38 51.11 -80.11 15.24
N GLN A 39 52.18 -80.16 14.43
CA GLN A 39 52.43 -79.19 13.37
C GLN A 39 51.38 -79.29 12.27
N ARG A 40 50.99 -80.51 11.87
CA ARG A 40 49.90 -80.73 10.90
C ARG A 40 48.58 -80.13 11.41
N ARG A 41 48.18 -80.44 12.65
CA ARG A 41 46.95 -79.89 13.25
C ARG A 41 46.99 -78.35 13.33
N LEU A 42 48.13 -77.77 13.70
CA LEU A 42 48.30 -76.32 13.74
C LEU A 42 48.20 -75.70 12.34
N HIS A 43 48.81 -76.34 11.34
CA HIS A 43 48.75 -75.91 9.95
C HIS A 43 47.31 -75.93 9.42
N ASP A 44 46.58 -77.01 9.68
CA ASP A 44 45.17 -77.15 9.27
C ASP A 44 44.29 -76.11 9.97
N HIS A 45 44.51 -75.88 11.26
CA HIS A 45 43.81 -74.83 12.00
C HIS A 45 44.10 -73.44 11.42
N ARG A 46 45.36 -73.15 11.08
CA ARG A 46 45.75 -71.89 10.43
C ARG A 46 45.03 -71.72 9.09
N LEU A 47 44.99 -72.76 8.25
CA LEU A 47 44.28 -72.71 6.97
C LEU A 47 42.78 -72.48 7.15
N PHE A 48 42.16 -73.16 8.11
CA PHE A 48 40.75 -72.97 8.44
C PHE A 48 40.46 -71.52 8.88
N LEU A 49 41.30 -70.97 9.76
CA LEU A 49 41.14 -69.58 10.22
C LEU A 49 41.33 -68.58 9.08
N LEU A 50 42.29 -68.79 8.18
CA LEU A 50 42.49 -67.93 7.00
C LEU A 50 41.27 -67.96 6.07
N ALA A 51 40.70 -69.14 5.81
CA ALA A 51 39.49 -69.25 5.00
C ALA A 51 38.31 -68.53 5.66
N LYS A 52 38.16 -68.67 6.99
CA LYS A 52 37.10 -68.00 7.75
C LYS A 52 37.28 -66.48 7.78
N LEU A 53 38.52 -65.99 7.90
CA LEU A 53 38.83 -64.56 7.85
C LEU A 53 38.42 -63.98 6.48
N LYS A 54 38.85 -64.63 5.39
CA LYS A 54 38.48 -64.22 4.04
C LYS A 54 36.96 -64.17 3.83
N GLN A 55 36.24 -65.21 4.29
CA GLN A 55 34.77 -65.21 4.22
C GLN A 55 34.15 -64.03 4.99
N LYS A 56 34.72 -63.66 6.14
CA LYS A 56 34.24 -62.52 6.92
C LYS A 56 34.55 -61.19 6.24
N ASP A 57 35.72 -61.05 5.62
CA ASP A 57 36.08 -59.88 4.84
C ASP A 57 35.13 -59.69 3.66
N ASP A 58 34.81 -60.76 2.92
CA ASP A 58 33.86 -60.73 1.81
C ASP A 58 32.46 -60.27 2.27
N LEU A 59 31.99 -60.77 3.43
CA LEU A 59 30.72 -60.34 4.02
C LEU A 59 30.73 -58.87 4.46
N ILE A 60 31.85 -58.38 4.99
CA ILE A 60 32.01 -56.97 5.36
C ILE A 60 31.95 -56.09 4.11
N GLU A 61 32.59 -56.49 3.01
CA GLU A 61 32.54 -55.74 1.75
C GLU A 61 31.13 -55.70 1.15
N LEU A 62 30.39 -56.81 1.19
CA LEU A 62 28.98 -56.83 0.78
C LEU A 62 28.12 -55.87 1.63
N ALA A 63 28.26 -55.93 2.95
CA ALA A 63 27.54 -55.04 3.86
C ALA A 63 27.90 -53.56 3.64
N ARG A 64 29.18 -53.25 3.37
CA ARG A 64 29.63 -51.90 3.01
C ARG A 64 28.98 -51.43 1.73
N ASN A 65 29.01 -52.24 0.68
CA ASN A 65 28.40 -51.90 -0.61
C ASN A 65 26.89 -51.65 -0.47
N GLU A 66 26.17 -52.52 0.25
CA GLU A 66 24.75 -52.33 0.54
C GLU A 66 24.49 -51.03 1.31
N ALA A 67 25.26 -50.76 2.37
CA ALA A 67 25.13 -49.53 3.14
C ALA A 67 25.38 -48.28 2.28
N THR A 68 26.37 -48.30 1.37
CA THR A 68 26.64 -47.17 0.48
C THR A 68 25.50 -46.92 -0.51
N MET A 69 24.91 -47.98 -1.09
CA MET A 69 23.77 -47.85 -2.00
C MET A 69 22.54 -47.32 -1.27
N ASN A 70 22.27 -47.81 -0.06
CA ASN A 70 21.18 -47.34 0.78
C ASN A 70 21.37 -45.86 1.17
N ALA A 71 22.58 -45.45 1.56
CA ALA A 71 22.88 -44.06 1.87
C ALA A 71 22.67 -43.13 0.66
N GLN A 72 23.04 -43.56 -0.54
CA GLN A 72 22.78 -42.81 -1.78
C GLN A 72 21.29 -42.70 -2.10
N ALA A 73 20.53 -43.78 -1.92
CA ALA A 73 19.08 -43.78 -2.10
C ALA A 73 18.39 -42.82 -1.12
N MET A 74 18.77 -42.89 0.16
CA MET A 74 18.26 -41.97 1.19
C MET A 74 18.60 -40.51 0.86
N LYS A 75 19.83 -40.23 0.41
CA LYS A 75 20.22 -38.87 0.00
C LYS A 75 19.33 -38.34 -1.12
N LYS A 76 19.09 -39.13 -2.18
CA LYS A 76 18.20 -38.73 -3.28
C LYS A 76 16.77 -38.46 -2.79
N PHE A 77 16.25 -39.33 -1.91
CA PHE A 77 14.92 -39.15 -1.34
C PHE A 77 14.82 -37.84 -0.55
N VAL A 78 15.83 -37.52 0.27
CA VAL A 78 15.88 -36.26 1.02
C VAL A 78 15.91 -35.05 0.08
N GLU A 79 16.73 -35.11 -0.99
CA GLU A 79 16.80 -34.03 -1.99
C GLU A 79 15.46 -33.82 -2.72
N GLU A 80 14.77 -34.89 -3.10
CA GLU A 80 13.44 -34.81 -3.72
C GLU A 80 12.39 -34.26 -2.76
N ASN A 81 12.42 -34.70 -1.50
CA ASN A 81 11.48 -34.24 -0.49
C ASN A 81 11.70 -32.74 -0.15
N GLN A 82 12.95 -32.27 -0.15
CA GLN A 82 13.29 -30.85 -0.02
C GLN A 82 12.79 -30.02 -1.22
N LYS A 83 12.94 -30.54 -2.44
CA LYS A 83 12.39 -29.88 -3.65
C LYS A 83 10.87 -29.78 -3.58
N LEU A 84 10.20 -30.86 -3.17
CA LEU A 84 8.76 -30.89 -3.02
C LEU A 84 8.29 -29.89 -1.95
N ALA A 85 8.98 -29.81 -0.81
CA ALA A 85 8.68 -28.83 0.23
C ALA A 85 8.78 -27.38 -0.29
N ALA A 86 9.85 -27.05 -1.04
CA ALA A 86 10.00 -25.73 -1.65
C ALA A 86 8.91 -25.42 -2.68
N GLU A 87 8.46 -26.42 -3.45
CA GLU A 87 7.34 -26.24 -4.38
C GLU A 87 6.01 -26.04 -3.64
N CYS A 88 5.78 -26.76 -2.54
CA CYS A 88 4.61 -26.52 -1.67
C CYS A 88 4.62 -25.11 -1.10
N GLU A 89 5.76 -24.61 -0.60
CA GLU A 89 5.90 -23.23 -0.12
C GLU A 89 5.56 -22.22 -1.22
N ARG A 90 6.12 -22.38 -2.42
CA ARG A 90 5.83 -21.53 -3.59
C ARG A 90 4.35 -21.55 -3.94
N LEU A 91 3.70 -22.71 -3.95
CA LEU A 91 2.28 -22.84 -4.24
C LEU A 91 1.41 -22.16 -3.16
N VAL A 92 1.78 -22.27 -1.89
CA VAL A 92 1.10 -21.58 -0.79
C VAL A 92 1.21 -20.06 -0.94
N GLU A 93 2.39 -19.55 -1.30
CA GLU A 93 2.56 -18.12 -1.60
C GLU A 93 1.69 -17.65 -2.77
N GLN A 94 1.57 -18.47 -3.82
CA GLN A 94 0.69 -18.20 -4.96
C GLN A 94 -0.78 -18.20 -4.56
N CYS A 95 -1.24 -19.17 -3.76
CA CYS A 95 -2.60 -19.17 -3.22
C CYS A 95 -2.87 -17.91 -2.40
N ALA A 96 -1.96 -17.51 -1.51
CA ALA A 96 -2.13 -16.30 -0.72
C ALA A 96 -2.16 -15.01 -1.58
N LYS A 97 -1.49 -14.99 -2.74
CA LYS A 97 -1.62 -13.89 -3.72
C LYS A 97 -3.00 -13.86 -4.34
N LEU A 98 -3.49 -15.01 -4.81
CA LEU A 98 -4.81 -15.12 -5.43
C LEU A 98 -5.95 -14.84 -4.46
N GLU A 99 -5.85 -15.28 -3.20
CA GLU A 99 -6.83 -14.97 -2.16
C GLU A 99 -6.95 -13.46 -1.93
N ARG A 100 -5.82 -12.74 -1.91
CA ARG A 100 -5.82 -11.27 -1.84
C ARG A 100 -6.48 -10.64 -3.07
N GLU A 101 -6.24 -11.19 -4.26
CA GLU A 101 -6.87 -10.68 -5.48
C GLU A 101 -8.38 -10.93 -5.49
N CYS A 102 -8.84 -12.12 -5.08
CA CYS A 102 -10.26 -12.42 -4.91
C CYS A 102 -10.94 -11.45 -3.94
N ALA A 103 -10.30 -11.17 -2.79
CA ALA A 103 -10.81 -10.20 -1.82
C ALA A 103 -10.94 -8.79 -2.41
N LEU A 104 -10.02 -8.39 -3.30
CA LEU A 104 -10.13 -7.11 -4.01
C LEU A 104 -11.30 -7.09 -4.99
N TYR A 105 -11.54 -8.18 -5.74
CA TYR A 105 -12.70 -8.27 -6.63
C TYR A 105 -14.02 -8.24 -5.87
N ASP A 106 -14.08 -8.91 -4.71
CA ASP A 106 -15.27 -8.88 -3.85
C ASP A 106 -15.55 -7.45 -3.36
N HIS A 107 -14.51 -6.75 -2.90
CA HIS A 107 -14.63 -5.35 -2.48
C HIS A 107 -15.04 -4.43 -3.63
N ASP A 108 -14.44 -4.56 -4.80
CA ASP A 108 -14.80 -3.75 -5.98
C ASP A 108 -16.25 -3.99 -6.41
N ARG A 109 -16.72 -5.25 -6.33
CA ARG A 109 -18.11 -5.61 -6.64
C ARG A 109 -19.08 -4.97 -5.64
N GLU A 110 -18.76 -4.97 -4.35
CA GLU A 110 -19.56 -4.33 -3.31
C GLU A 110 -19.62 -2.81 -3.54
N ALA A 111 -18.47 -2.17 -3.77
CA ALA A 111 -18.40 -0.73 -4.05
C ALA A 111 -19.23 -0.31 -5.29
N LEU A 112 -19.21 -1.13 -6.35
CA LEU A 112 -20.05 -0.89 -7.54
C LEU A 112 -21.54 -1.05 -7.25
N MET A 113 -21.92 -1.96 -6.35
CA MET A 113 -23.31 -2.14 -5.94
C MET A 113 -23.79 -0.95 -5.12
N GLU A 114 -22.99 -0.47 -4.17
CA GLU A 114 -23.27 0.74 -3.38
C GLU A 114 -23.43 1.97 -4.27
N PHE A 115 -22.49 2.16 -5.20
CA PHE A 115 -22.58 3.25 -6.18
C PHE A 115 -23.87 3.19 -7.01
N GLY A 116 -24.30 1.99 -7.41
CA GLY A 116 -25.56 1.78 -8.11
C GLY A 116 -26.75 2.23 -7.27
N ASN A 117 -26.80 1.81 -6.00
CA ASN A 117 -27.87 2.21 -5.07
C ASN A 117 -27.91 3.74 -4.87
N GLU A 118 -26.76 4.38 -4.65
CA GLU A 118 -26.67 5.85 -4.50
C GLU A 118 -27.10 6.60 -5.77
N ALA A 119 -26.75 6.08 -6.95
CA ALA A 119 -27.19 6.65 -8.22
C ALA A 119 -28.70 6.55 -8.40
N ASP A 120 -29.29 5.41 -8.05
CA ASP A 120 -30.74 5.17 -8.10
C ASP A 120 -31.49 6.07 -7.11
N GLU A 121 -30.98 6.22 -5.88
CA GLU A 121 -31.53 7.15 -4.88
C GLU A 121 -31.51 8.59 -5.37
N ARG A 122 -30.37 9.06 -5.92
CA ARG A 122 -30.27 10.41 -6.50
C ARG A 122 -31.22 10.60 -7.68
N ALA A 123 -31.39 9.60 -8.53
CA ALA A 123 -32.34 9.64 -9.64
C ALA A 123 -33.79 9.74 -9.14
N GLN A 124 -34.16 8.97 -8.11
CA GLN A 124 -35.48 9.04 -7.49
C GLN A 124 -35.75 10.41 -6.86
N VAL A 125 -34.78 10.98 -6.14
CA VAL A 125 -34.89 12.34 -5.55
C VAL A 125 -35.06 13.38 -6.64
N ALA A 126 -34.26 13.33 -7.71
CA ALA A 126 -34.38 14.24 -8.84
C ALA A 126 -35.75 14.13 -9.53
N GLN A 127 -36.25 12.90 -9.71
CA GLN A 127 -37.58 12.65 -10.28
C GLN A 127 -38.70 13.18 -9.39
N ALA A 128 -38.62 12.99 -8.07
CA ALA A 128 -39.60 13.52 -7.12
C ALA A 128 -39.66 15.05 -7.19
N ARG A 129 -38.49 15.71 -7.18
CA ARG A 129 -38.37 17.17 -7.32
C ARG A 129 -38.91 17.69 -8.66
N ALA A 130 -38.63 16.98 -9.76
CA ALA A 130 -39.16 17.35 -11.08
C ALA A 130 -40.70 17.31 -11.08
N ARG A 131 -41.30 16.26 -10.51
CA ARG A 131 -42.76 16.15 -10.37
C ARG A 131 -43.35 17.24 -9.48
N GLU A 132 -42.64 17.68 -8.43
CA GLU A 132 -43.06 18.82 -7.61
C GLU A 132 -43.07 20.11 -8.40
N LEU A 133 -41.98 20.41 -9.11
CA LEU A 133 -41.89 21.59 -9.97
C LEU A 133 -42.94 21.59 -11.09
N GLU A 134 -43.23 20.43 -11.69
CA GLU A 134 -44.31 20.30 -12.67
C GLU A 134 -45.68 20.67 -12.08
N ARG A 135 -45.96 20.28 -10.83
CA ARG A 135 -47.20 20.68 -10.13
C ARG A 135 -47.23 22.18 -9.84
N ASP A 136 -46.12 22.74 -9.37
CA ASP A 136 -46.02 24.17 -9.07
C ASP A 136 -46.17 25.03 -10.33
N LEU A 137 -45.57 24.60 -11.45
CA LEU A 137 -45.72 25.25 -12.74
C LEU A 137 -47.17 25.23 -13.21
N TYR A 138 -47.85 24.08 -13.08
CA TYR A 138 -49.28 23.98 -13.41
C TYR A 138 -50.13 24.94 -12.58
N LEU A 139 -49.87 25.03 -11.27
CA LEU A 139 -50.55 25.97 -10.38
C LEU A 139 -50.28 27.43 -10.80
N LEU A 140 -49.02 27.77 -11.05
CA LEU A 140 -48.65 29.13 -11.44
C LEU A 140 -49.26 29.52 -12.80
N GLU A 141 -49.26 28.61 -13.78
CA GLU A 141 -49.90 28.80 -15.08
C GLU A 141 -51.40 29.09 -14.91
N HIS A 142 -52.10 28.29 -14.09
CA HIS A 142 -53.51 28.52 -13.78
C HIS A 142 -53.74 29.91 -13.12
N HIS A 143 -52.88 30.31 -12.18
CA HIS A 143 -52.94 31.63 -11.57
C HIS A 143 -52.70 32.75 -12.59
N LEU A 144 -51.72 32.62 -13.48
CA LEU A 144 -51.43 33.60 -14.53
C LEU A 144 -52.61 33.77 -15.50
N ILE A 145 -53.23 32.67 -15.92
CA ILE A 145 -54.45 32.71 -16.75
C ILE A 145 -55.55 33.50 -16.04
N LYS A 146 -55.78 33.24 -14.74
CA LYS A 146 -56.76 33.96 -13.93
C LYS A 146 -56.44 35.46 -13.82
N TYR A 147 -55.19 35.82 -13.54
CA TYR A 147 -54.76 37.23 -13.47
C TYR A 147 -54.92 37.94 -14.82
N LYS A 148 -54.59 37.29 -15.93
CA LYS A 148 -54.75 37.85 -17.27
C LYS A 148 -56.23 38.16 -17.57
N GLN A 149 -57.13 37.22 -17.28
CA GLN A 149 -58.58 37.44 -17.41
C GLN A 149 -59.08 38.60 -16.54
N GLN A 150 -58.50 38.78 -15.35
CA GLN A 150 -58.87 39.88 -14.45
C GLN A 150 -58.33 41.23 -14.93
N LYS A 151 -57.12 41.30 -15.51
CA LYS A 151 -56.53 42.53 -16.04
C LYS A 151 -57.24 43.02 -17.31
N GLU A 152 -57.60 42.11 -18.22
CA GLU A 152 -58.39 42.43 -19.41
C GLU A 152 -59.79 43.00 -19.06
N SER A 153 -60.23 42.89 -17.80
CA SER A 153 -61.49 43.46 -17.29
C SER A 153 -61.37 44.88 -16.71
N VAL A 154 -60.16 45.44 -16.51
CA VAL A 154 -59.96 46.66 -15.69
C VAL A 154 -59.32 47.84 -16.45
N ASP A 155 -58.94 47.70 -17.72
CA ASP A 155 -58.38 48.84 -18.48
C ASP A 155 -59.46 49.81 -18.96
N SER A 156 -59.92 50.68 -18.04
CA SER A 156 -60.46 52.00 -18.41
C SER A 156 -60.15 53.04 -17.34
N SER A 157 -59.31 54.01 -17.74
CA SER A 157 -59.31 55.42 -17.32
C SER A 157 -58.20 55.92 -16.38
N SER A 158 -57.44 56.89 -16.94
CA SER A 158 -56.89 58.10 -16.30
C SER A 158 -55.47 58.02 -15.69
N GLU A 159 -54.44 58.25 -16.50
CA GLU A 159 -53.04 58.03 -16.11
C GLU A 159 -52.18 59.27 -15.83
N THR A 160 -52.64 60.52 -15.93
CA THR A 160 -51.67 61.65 -15.88
C THR A 160 -51.70 62.55 -14.64
N LEU A 161 -52.71 62.44 -13.75
CA LEU A 161 -52.83 63.30 -12.56
C LEU A 161 -52.48 62.57 -11.25
N ASP A 162 -52.51 61.24 -11.26
CA ASP A 162 -52.10 60.41 -10.11
C ASP A 162 -50.59 60.16 -10.06
N GLU A 163 -49.86 60.27 -11.18
CA GLU A 163 -48.42 60.02 -11.24
C GLU A 163 -47.62 60.97 -10.33
N GLU A 164 -47.90 62.28 -10.34
CA GLU A 164 -47.16 63.25 -9.52
C GLU A 164 -47.39 63.00 -8.01
N LYS A 165 -48.61 62.61 -7.62
CA LYS A 165 -48.93 62.29 -6.21
C LYS A 165 -48.33 60.96 -5.78
N LEU A 166 -48.32 59.97 -6.66
CA LEU A 166 -47.69 58.67 -6.41
C LEU A 166 -46.17 58.83 -6.31
N LEU A 167 -45.57 59.64 -7.18
CA LEU A 167 -44.14 59.97 -7.13
C LEU A 167 -43.77 60.67 -5.82
N ASP A 168 -44.57 61.65 -5.39
CA ASP A 168 -44.36 62.34 -4.11
C ASP A 168 -44.48 61.37 -2.92
N SER A 169 -45.44 60.44 -2.94
CA SER A 169 -45.61 59.39 -1.92
C SER A 169 -44.43 58.39 -1.89
N LEU A 170 -43.94 57.99 -3.07
CA LEU A 170 -42.78 57.11 -3.20
C LEU A 170 -41.51 57.78 -2.67
N LEU A 171 -41.30 59.06 -3.01
CA LEU A 171 -40.15 59.82 -2.53
C LEU A 171 -40.16 60.00 -1.00
N VAL A 172 -41.34 60.08 -0.35
CA VAL A 172 -41.43 60.04 1.13
C VAL A 172 -40.91 58.70 1.67
N THR A 173 -41.29 57.60 1.03
CA THR A 173 -40.99 56.25 1.53
C THR A 173 -39.50 55.91 1.40
N VAL A 174 -38.85 56.38 0.33
CA VAL A 174 -37.47 56.01 0.00
C VAL A 174 -36.44 56.96 0.66
N THR A 175 -36.83 58.18 1.02
CA THR A 175 -35.89 59.15 1.64
C THR A 175 -35.95 59.12 3.16
N THR A 176 -34.78 58.99 3.79
CA THR A 176 -34.65 59.13 5.25
C THR A 176 -34.68 60.61 5.66
N ALA A 177 -34.97 60.88 6.93
CA ALA A 177 -35.23 62.23 7.45
C ALA A 177 -33.97 63.10 7.63
N ASP A 178 -32.77 62.60 7.32
CA ASP A 178 -31.54 63.35 7.55
C ASP A 178 -31.24 64.31 6.38
N GLU A 179 -31.31 65.61 6.66
CA GLU A 179 -31.01 66.68 5.69
C GLU A 179 -29.55 67.13 5.72
N SER A 180 -28.79 66.65 6.71
CA SER A 180 -27.40 67.06 6.94
C SER A 180 -26.47 66.61 5.81
N SER A 181 -26.72 65.45 5.21
CA SER A 181 -25.92 64.90 4.10
C SER A 181 -26.08 65.71 2.81
N THR A 182 -27.28 66.19 2.50
CA THR A 182 -27.55 67.03 1.33
C THR A 182 -26.88 68.40 1.44
N PHE A 183 -26.94 69.01 2.63
CA PHE A 183 -26.30 70.31 2.87
C PHE A 183 -24.78 70.20 2.78
N ALA A 184 -24.20 69.15 3.36
CA ALA A 184 -22.77 68.87 3.25
C ALA A 184 -22.33 68.65 1.80
N PHE A 185 -23.12 67.92 1.00
CA PHE A 185 -22.85 67.69 -0.43
C PHE A 185 -22.90 68.99 -1.24
N LEU A 186 -23.95 69.81 -1.09
CA LEU A 186 -24.08 71.06 -1.82
C LEU A 186 -23.01 72.09 -1.40
N ASN A 187 -22.64 72.11 -0.12
CA ASN A 187 -21.58 72.97 0.40
C ASN A 187 -20.19 72.52 -0.08
N ALA A 188 -19.90 71.21 -0.12
CA ALA A 188 -18.65 70.69 -0.68
C ALA A 188 -18.52 70.95 -2.19
N ASN A 189 -19.63 71.15 -2.90
CA ASN A 189 -19.68 71.46 -4.33
C ASN A 189 -20.06 72.93 -4.62
N SER A 190 -19.88 73.85 -3.66
CA SER A 190 -20.29 75.25 -3.80
C SER A 190 -19.53 76.03 -4.88
N GLU A 191 -18.40 75.51 -5.35
CA GLU A 191 -17.67 76.04 -6.51
C GLU A 191 -18.50 75.93 -7.81
N ASN A 192 -19.48 75.02 -7.85
CA ASN A 192 -20.45 74.95 -8.92
C ASN A 192 -21.60 75.95 -8.68
N GLU A 193 -21.76 76.89 -9.62
CA GLU A 193 -22.78 77.95 -9.57
C GLU A 193 -24.20 77.40 -9.33
N HIS A 194 -24.51 76.21 -9.85
CA HIS A 194 -25.81 75.57 -9.67
C HIS A 194 -26.01 75.01 -8.27
N CYS A 195 -24.99 74.40 -7.67
CA CYS A 195 -25.05 73.91 -6.30
C CYS A 195 -25.17 75.06 -5.31
N HIS A 196 -24.46 76.18 -5.56
CA HIS A 196 -24.60 77.40 -4.78
C HIS A 196 -26.00 78.05 -4.90
N LYS A 197 -26.59 78.09 -6.10
CA LYS A 197 -27.97 78.56 -6.31
C LYS A 197 -29.01 77.66 -5.64
N LEU A 198 -28.82 76.34 -5.68
CA LEU A 198 -29.70 75.39 -5.00
C LEU A 198 -29.57 75.48 -3.47
N LEU A 199 -28.36 75.74 -2.96
CA LEU A 199 -28.11 75.94 -1.54
C LEU A 199 -28.76 77.24 -1.02
N THR A 200 -28.64 78.34 -1.77
CA THR A 200 -29.23 79.64 -1.41
C THR A 200 -30.76 79.68 -1.54
N THR A 201 -31.32 78.89 -2.45
CA THR A 201 -32.78 78.77 -2.64
C THR A 201 -33.40 77.58 -1.94
N TRP A 202 -32.65 76.86 -1.08
CA TRP A 202 -33.06 75.61 -0.43
C TRP A 202 -34.45 75.68 0.22
N ASN A 203 -34.70 76.72 1.03
CA ASN A 203 -35.98 76.91 1.74
C ASN A 203 -37.17 77.24 0.81
N CYS A 204 -36.92 77.55 -0.45
CA CYS A 204 -37.92 77.87 -1.46
C CYS A 204 -38.16 76.72 -2.44
N LEU A 205 -37.40 75.62 -2.35
CA LEU A 205 -37.56 74.45 -3.21
C LEU A 205 -38.80 73.63 -2.82
N LYS A 206 -39.42 72.98 -3.80
CA LYS A 206 -40.49 72.02 -3.54
C LYS A 206 -39.93 70.85 -2.70
N PRO A 207 -40.72 70.27 -1.78
CA PRO A 207 -40.29 69.15 -0.95
C PRO A 207 -39.78 67.95 -1.78
N SER A 208 -40.40 67.67 -2.93
CA SER A 208 -39.94 66.60 -3.83
C SER A 208 -38.59 66.89 -4.48
N THR A 209 -38.32 68.16 -4.83
CA THR A 209 -37.01 68.59 -5.31
C THR A 209 -35.94 68.46 -4.23
N GLN A 210 -36.24 68.82 -2.98
CA GLN A 210 -35.31 68.63 -1.84
C GLN A 210 -34.99 67.15 -1.60
N ARG A 211 -36.00 66.27 -1.72
CA ARG A 211 -35.83 64.80 -1.60
C ARG A 211 -34.98 64.22 -2.73
N VAL A 212 -35.18 64.66 -3.97
CA VAL A 212 -34.34 64.24 -5.10
C VAL A 212 -32.89 64.68 -4.89
N LEU A 213 -32.66 65.91 -4.40
CA LEU A 213 -31.31 66.37 -4.07
C LEU A 213 -30.66 65.55 -2.95
N ARG A 214 -31.44 65.10 -1.96
CA ARG A 214 -30.97 64.18 -0.91
C ARG A 214 -30.53 62.84 -1.49
N LEU A 215 -31.35 62.24 -2.36
CA LEU A 215 -30.99 61.01 -3.05
C LEU A 215 -29.71 61.17 -3.88
N ILE A 216 -29.54 62.31 -4.56
CA ILE A 216 -28.33 62.60 -5.32
C ILE A 216 -27.10 62.67 -4.40
N ALA A 217 -27.21 63.33 -3.25
CA ALA A 217 -26.14 63.42 -2.27
C ALA A 217 -25.76 62.03 -1.70
N GLU A 218 -26.76 61.21 -1.38
CA GLU A 218 -26.56 59.84 -0.87
C GLU A 218 -25.93 58.93 -1.93
N VAL A 219 -26.42 58.98 -3.17
CA VAL A 219 -25.82 58.24 -4.30
C VAL A 219 -24.36 58.64 -4.51
N LYS A 220 -24.04 59.94 -4.40
CA LYS A 220 -22.66 60.43 -4.53
C LYS A 220 -21.76 59.98 -3.37
N SER A 221 -22.29 59.94 -2.14
CA SER A 221 -21.58 59.38 -1.00
C SER A 221 -21.29 57.89 -1.19
N LEU A 222 -22.32 57.12 -1.57
CA LEU A 222 -22.19 55.68 -1.84
C LEU A 222 -21.24 55.37 -3.00
N GLU A 223 -21.19 56.23 -4.02
CA GLU A 223 -20.22 56.12 -5.11
C GLU A 223 -18.77 56.26 -4.61
N ASN A 224 -18.52 57.21 -3.71
CA ASN A 224 -17.21 57.39 -3.08
C ASN A 224 -16.87 56.20 -2.14
N ASP A 225 -17.83 55.76 -1.33
CA ASP A 225 -17.65 54.61 -0.44
C ASP A 225 -17.37 53.33 -1.23
N LYS A 226 -18.06 53.12 -2.36
CA LYS A 226 -17.80 52.01 -3.28
C LYS A 226 -16.37 52.04 -3.80
N GLU A 227 -15.85 53.21 -4.18
CA GLU A 227 -14.47 53.32 -4.66
C GLU A 227 -13.46 53.06 -3.53
N ASN A 228 -13.71 53.58 -2.34
CA ASN A 228 -12.90 53.30 -1.16
C ASN A 228 -12.88 51.79 -0.82
N LEU A 229 -14.04 51.14 -0.88
CA LEU A 229 -14.17 49.69 -0.66
C LEU A 229 -13.45 48.90 -1.75
N ARG A 230 -13.51 49.33 -3.01
CA ARG A 230 -12.77 48.71 -4.12
C ARG A 230 -11.25 48.79 -3.89
N VAL A 231 -10.74 49.96 -3.49
CA VAL A 231 -9.32 50.13 -3.16
C VAL A 231 -8.93 49.25 -1.96
N ASN A 232 -9.75 49.22 -0.91
CA ASN A 232 -9.50 48.38 0.27
C ASN A 232 -9.51 46.89 -0.06
N LEU A 233 -10.44 46.45 -0.93
CA LEU A 233 -10.51 45.07 -1.40
C LEU A 233 -9.24 44.69 -2.16
N HIS A 234 -8.80 45.55 -3.10
CA HIS A 234 -7.58 45.31 -3.86
C HIS A 234 -6.35 45.20 -2.94
N ARG A 235 -6.23 46.09 -1.95
CA ARG A 235 -5.17 46.00 -0.94
C ARG A 235 -5.24 44.71 -0.13
N ALA A 236 -6.44 44.27 0.27
CA ALA A 236 -6.61 43.01 1.00
C ALA A 236 -6.22 41.79 0.15
N GLU A 237 -6.54 41.79 -1.14
CA GLU A 237 -6.11 40.73 -2.07
C GLU A 237 -4.58 40.68 -2.23
N GLU A 238 -3.92 41.84 -2.30
CA GLU A 238 -2.45 41.92 -2.32
C GLU A 238 -1.83 41.40 -1.02
N GLU A 239 -2.38 41.77 0.14
CA GLU A 239 -1.94 41.27 1.45
C GLU A 239 -2.09 39.74 1.55
N VAL A 240 -3.21 39.18 1.10
CA VAL A 240 -3.43 37.73 1.05
C VAL A 240 -2.40 37.05 0.16
N LYS A 241 -2.08 37.63 -1.00
CA LYS A 241 -1.06 37.09 -1.90
C LYS A 241 0.32 37.07 -1.25
N LEU A 242 0.73 38.17 -0.60
CA LEU A 242 1.99 38.24 0.14
C LEU A 242 2.04 37.20 1.27
N LEU A 243 0.97 37.07 2.04
CA LEU A 243 0.86 36.07 3.12
C LEU A 243 0.90 34.63 2.59
N PHE A 244 0.31 34.37 1.42
CA PHE A 244 0.40 33.06 0.77
C PHE A 244 1.82 32.74 0.33
N GLU A 245 2.53 33.70 -0.25
CA GLU A 245 3.96 33.56 -0.61
C GLU A 245 4.82 33.30 0.62
N GLU A 246 4.62 34.06 1.72
CA GLU A 246 5.32 33.86 2.98
C GLU A 246 5.02 32.48 3.59
N ASN A 247 3.75 32.06 3.63
CA ASN A 247 3.36 30.72 4.09
C ASN A 247 3.96 29.60 3.24
N SER A 248 4.07 29.80 1.92
CA SER A 248 4.72 28.84 1.02
C SER A 248 6.21 28.68 1.34
N VAL A 249 6.90 29.78 1.66
CA VAL A 249 8.30 29.74 2.12
C VAL A 249 8.41 29.05 3.48
N LEU A 250 7.53 29.38 4.43
CA LEU A 250 7.51 28.77 5.76
C LEU A 250 7.20 27.26 5.69
N ASP A 251 6.29 26.82 4.84
CA ASP A 251 5.97 25.40 4.65
C ASP A 251 7.18 24.62 4.08
N LYS A 252 7.89 25.21 3.09
CA LYS A 252 9.14 24.63 2.57
C LYS A 252 10.19 24.49 3.67
N GLU A 253 10.34 25.51 4.52
CA GLU A 253 11.30 25.48 5.63
C GLU A 253 10.88 24.48 6.73
N ASN A 254 9.59 24.39 7.06
CA ASN A 254 9.06 23.39 8.00
C ASN A 254 9.27 21.96 7.49
N LYS A 255 9.03 21.70 6.21
CA LYS A 255 9.36 20.41 5.58
C LYS A 255 10.85 20.11 5.67
N ARG A 256 11.72 21.11 5.46
CA ARG A 256 13.18 20.97 5.60
C ARG A 256 13.60 20.69 7.05
N LEU A 257 13.00 21.36 8.02
CA LEU A 257 13.23 21.14 9.45
C LEU A 257 12.74 19.77 9.90
N LYS A 258 11.55 19.33 9.46
CA LYS A 258 11.02 18.00 9.76
C LYS A 258 11.95 16.89 9.25
N LYS A 259 12.50 17.02 8.04
CA LYS A 259 13.53 16.12 7.51
C LYS A 259 14.77 16.08 8.41
N ARG A 260 15.31 17.25 8.78
CA ARG A 260 16.46 17.33 9.71
C ARG A 260 16.18 16.73 11.10
N CYS A 261 14.96 16.89 11.61
CA CYS A 261 14.55 16.27 12.88
C CYS A 261 14.49 14.74 12.77
N MET A 262 13.89 14.20 11.70
CA MET A 262 13.90 12.76 11.46
C MET A 262 15.32 12.20 11.28
N GLU A 263 16.18 12.92 10.55
CA GLU A 263 17.60 12.57 10.38
C GLU A 263 18.36 12.59 11.71
N ARG A 264 18.05 13.52 12.62
CA ARG A 264 18.58 13.54 14.01
C ARG A 264 18.05 12.38 14.85
N SER A 265 16.77 12.03 14.72
CA SER A 265 16.18 10.87 15.40
C SER A 265 16.76 9.53 14.94
N HIS A 266 17.27 9.45 13.71
CA HIS A 266 17.94 8.26 13.19
C HIS A 266 19.46 8.24 13.41
N SER A 267 20.08 9.37 13.78
CA SER A 267 21.52 9.47 14.10
C SER A 267 21.84 9.47 15.60
N GLY A 268 20.81 9.47 16.47
CA GLY A 268 20.96 9.42 17.93
C GLY A 268 21.09 8.01 18.56
N SER A 269 20.97 6.93 17.79
CA SER A 269 21.16 5.57 18.30
C SER A 269 22.60 5.09 18.13
N VAL A 270 23.53 5.76 18.83
CA VAL A 270 24.88 5.25 19.07
C VAL A 270 25.03 5.13 20.59
N GLY A 271 24.76 3.93 21.11
CA GLY A 271 25.01 3.61 22.51
C GLY A 271 24.38 2.31 23.01
N LYS A 272 24.99 1.15 22.65
CA LYS A 272 24.91 -0.17 23.33
C LYS A 272 23.53 -0.85 23.27
N HIS A 273 23.37 -2.02 22.63
CA HIS A 273 23.96 -3.28 23.04
C HIS A 273 24.29 -4.20 21.87
N SER A 274 25.28 -5.03 22.15
CA SER A 274 25.92 -6.09 21.38
C SER A 274 24.99 -7.13 20.75
N HIS A 275 25.50 -7.65 19.62
CA HIS A 275 25.18 -8.88 18.86
C HIS A 275 24.50 -8.56 17.52
N GLY A 276 25.06 -8.88 16.37
CA GLY A 276 26.31 -9.53 16.01
C GLY A 276 26.17 -9.80 14.50
N HIS A 277 27.20 -9.40 13.73
CA HIS A 277 27.40 -9.65 12.29
C HIS A 277 26.35 -9.05 11.32
N SER A 278 26.58 -7.99 10.54
CA SER A 278 27.73 -7.60 9.70
C SER A 278 28.04 -8.69 8.66
N HIS A 279 27.99 -8.54 7.33
CA HIS A 279 27.86 -7.45 6.37
C HIS A 279 27.30 -8.10 5.08
N SER A 280 26.37 -7.50 4.33
CA SER A 280 26.59 -6.57 3.22
C SER A 280 27.76 -6.89 2.27
N GLY A 281 27.45 -6.93 0.98
CA GLY A 281 28.38 -7.05 -0.15
C GLY A 281 28.14 -8.35 -0.91
N SER A 282 28.01 -8.40 -2.23
CA SER A 282 28.32 -7.40 -3.25
C SER A 282 27.72 -7.85 -4.58
N ALA A 283 27.59 -6.89 -5.48
CA ALA A 283 27.36 -7.07 -6.91
C ALA A 283 28.24 -8.15 -7.57
N SER A 284 27.82 -8.55 -8.77
CA SER A 284 28.65 -8.56 -9.99
C SER A 284 28.65 -9.88 -10.75
N ALA A 285 28.79 -9.70 -12.06
CA ALA A 285 29.24 -10.63 -13.08
C ALA A 285 28.21 -11.67 -13.56
N LYS A 286 27.68 -11.56 -14.79
CA LYS A 286 28.36 -11.61 -16.10
C LYS A 286 28.71 -13.05 -16.49
N SER A 287 27.96 -13.47 -17.49
CA SER A 287 28.42 -14.16 -18.70
C SER A 287 28.40 -15.69 -18.76
N ASN A 288 27.92 -16.09 -19.93
CA ASN A 288 28.51 -17.08 -20.82
C ASN A 288 28.13 -18.54 -20.63
N LYS A 289 27.31 -18.95 -21.61
CA LYS A 289 27.64 -19.86 -22.71
C LYS A 289 27.17 -21.32 -22.58
N ARG A 290 26.28 -21.60 -23.54
CA ARG A 290 26.31 -22.68 -24.55
C ARG A 290 25.42 -23.91 -24.28
N LYS A 291 24.35 -23.92 -25.09
CA LYS A 291 23.96 -24.92 -26.09
C LYS A 291 23.88 -26.40 -25.64
N SER A 292 22.67 -26.95 -25.75
CA SER A 292 22.40 -28.06 -26.69
C SER A 292 20.90 -28.25 -26.95
N ASN A 293 20.59 -28.60 -28.20
CA ASN A 293 19.26 -28.90 -28.74
C ASN A 293 18.70 -30.23 -28.21
N ARG A 294 17.36 -30.35 -28.19
CA ARG A 294 16.64 -31.46 -28.85
C ARG A 294 15.18 -31.08 -29.14
N LYS A 295 14.80 -31.23 -30.41
CA LYS A 295 13.41 -31.28 -30.91
C LYS A 295 12.80 -32.63 -30.54
N THR A 296 11.54 -32.64 -30.12
CA THR A 296 10.39 -33.45 -30.64
C THR A 296 9.23 -33.43 -29.63
N GLU A 297 8.05 -32.94 -30.07
CA GLU A 297 6.67 -33.46 -29.78
C GLU A 297 6.20 -33.49 -28.30
N SER A 298 5.03 -33.01 -27.85
CA SER A 298 3.71 -32.68 -28.41
C SER A 298 2.92 -31.79 -27.41
N PRO A 299 1.78 -31.18 -27.79
CA PRO A 299 1.19 -30.03 -27.11
C PRO A 299 0.05 -30.40 -26.15
N MET A 300 0.34 -30.69 -24.88
CA MET A 300 -0.67 -30.70 -23.82
C MET A 300 -0.04 -30.36 -22.46
N ALA A 301 0.07 -29.06 -22.21
CA ALA A 301 0.01 -28.46 -20.87
C ALA A 301 0.05 -26.95 -21.12
N ARG A 302 -1.12 -26.31 -21.16
CA ARG A 302 -1.18 -24.87 -20.93
C ARG A 302 -0.71 -24.66 -19.48
N LYS A 303 0.60 -24.55 -19.28
CA LYS A 303 1.14 -23.81 -18.15
C LYS A 303 0.65 -22.39 -18.36
N ILE A 304 -0.35 -22.00 -17.57
CA ILE A 304 -0.71 -20.61 -17.45
C ILE A 304 0.47 -20.00 -16.69
N ASP A 305 1.35 -19.36 -17.44
CA ASP A 305 2.49 -18.63 -16.93
C ASP A 305 1.92 -17.37 -16.27
N PHE A 306 1.84 -17.37 -14.94
CA PHE A 306 1.30 -16.27 -14.15
C PHE A 306 2.40 -15.28 -13.72
N GLU A 307 3.65 -15.54 -14.08
CA GLU A 307 4.79 -14.71 -13.67
C GLU A 307 4.76 -13.28 -14.25
N ASP A 308 4.14 -13.02 -15.41
CA ASP A 308 4.26 -11.72 -16.09
C ASP A 308 3.11 -10.72 -15.85
N VAL A 309 2.03 -11.09 -15.14
CA VAL A 309 0.85 -10.20 -14.94
C VAL A 309 0.58 -9.83 -13.47
N ILE A 310 1.18 -10.52 -12.50
CA ILE A 310 0.82 -10.37 -11.07
C ILE A 310 1.66 -9.29 -10.34
N ASP A 311 2.75 -8.80 -10.93
CA ASP A 311 3.63 -7.81 -10.27
C ASP A 311 3.06 -6.38 -10.22
N SER A 312 1.91 -6.11 -10.86
CA SER A 312 1.14 -4.89 -10.60
C SER A 312 0.01 -5.19 -9.63
N ALA A 313 0.31 -5.11 -8.33
CA ALA A 313 -0.71 -5.12 -7.28
C ALA A 313 -1.71 -3.98 -7.54
N ARG A 314 -2.89 -4.33 -8.03
CA ARG A 314 -3.97 -3.39 -8.32
C ARG A 314 -4.49 -2.78 -7.02
N THR A 315 -4.69 -1.47 -7.00
CA THR A 315 -5.35 -0.79 -5.89
C THR A 315 -6.87 -0.93 -5.99
N PRO A 316 -7.58 -1.13 -4.86
CA PRO A 316 -9.05 -1.21 -4.86
C PRO A 316 -9.65 0.07 -5.43
N PHE A 317 -10.82 -0.04 -6.07
CA PHE A 317 -11.58 1.13 -6.49
C PHE A 317 -12.01 1.90 -5.24
N SER A 318 -11.49 3.12 -5.07
CA SER A 318 -11.99 4.03 -4.03
C SER A 318 -13.36 4.60 -4.45
N PRO A 319 -14.28 4.84 -3.50
CA PRO A 319 -15.49 5.61 -3.78
C PRO A 319 -15.12 6.93 -4.46
N LEU A 320 -15.74 7.21 -5.61
CA LEU A 320 -15.41 8.36 -6.46
C LEU A 320 -15.71 9.73 -5.80
N GLU A 321 -16.27 9.74 -4.59
CA GLU A 321 -16.54 10.95 -3.80
C GLU A 321 -15.28 11.82 -3.60
N ASN A 322 -14.09 11.20 -3.55
CA ASN A 322 -12.84 11.93 -3.33
C ASN A 322 -12.27 12.65 -4.57
N LYS A 323 -12.77 12.38 -5.79
CA LYS A 323 -12.29 13.06 -7.00
C LYS A 323 -13.09 14.31 -7.39
N LEU A 324 -14.28 14.49 -6.82
CA LEU A 324 -15.09 15.70 -7.04
C LEU A 324 -14.83 16.80 -5.99
N SER A 325 -14.29 16.44 -4.83
CA SER A 325 -13.93 17.39 -3.77
C SER A 325 -12.67 18.22 -4.09
N GLN A 326 -11.90 17.87 -5.13
CA GLN A 326 -10.72 18.62 -5.58
C GLN A 326 -11.02 19.65 -6.69
N LEU A 327 -12.27 19.73 -7.18
CA LEU A 327 -12.68 20.70 -8.21
C LEU A 327 -13.62 21.80 -7.66
N GLN A 328 -13.85 21.85 -6.35
CA GLN A 328 -14.60 22.94 -5.70
C GLN A 328 -13.70 23.99 -5.02
N HIS A 329 -12.38 23.86 -5.17
CA HIS A 329 -11.40 24.86 -4.74
C HIS A 329 -10.35 25.09 -5.83
N GLU A 330 -10.79 25.62 -6.98
CA GLU A 330 -9.97 26.49 -7.85
C GLU A 330 -10.81 27.69 -8.29
#